data_AF-A0A8H6G8E6-F1
#
_entry.id   AF-A0A8H6G8E6-F1
#
_cell.length_a   1.000
_cell.length_b   1.000
_cell.length_c   1.000
_cell.angle_alpha   90.00
_cell.angle_beta   90.00
_cell.angle_gamma   90.00
#
_symmetry.space_group_name_H-M   'P 1'
#
loop_
_entity.id
_entity.type
_entity.pdbx_description
1 polymer ?
#
loop_
_entity_poly.entity_id
_entity_poly.type
_entity_poly.pdbx_seq_one_letter_code
_entity_poly.pdbx_strand_id
1 'polypeptide(L)'
;MAAPAPPKRFALLVGIDLYLNDSSRKFENGNPVSLSNLQGCVNDVQAIKEFLRNEFQLSKPSVLTSSVTESIDKELAKPEESPDRWPTFANIKREFDAVYDHARAGDLFFFHFSGHGARLDPIDGSPTRSPKEPSLLTMDFCCGNPAVRGWQLNVWLKRLNEKKIQIIVILDSCHSGGSWRTGGRFRTPEGWITIPNLPVDKEVIKETTVRSNNRDVQLDKSWSINPEGFTLMAACGSNEKAAEITINGQAGGAFTHALLAYLKQNKPSAVTVTYRTLRDQIAQRVTEQTPKVYGRDRLIFFGNKEPFSATPLVVKIEDGIVFLPIGKIHGVQQGSEFTTYPPTSEIAFAIDYVDNFQCSSRVSFDCTETLRRHHCEVIPSRWSLGDGTFQVLVDPSPGNKFRGALYRCLKNLIVSNIDVIVLDGNHKPDSNLLRLENRGDDGIYILGPEVLIGHKGPVRGLDIKGANIEELAAKSAIALAHLARFGQILDLRNGPFQELAPFELKIGPENNAPSANPFPEGQKSSIQTVLAP
;
A
#
# COMPACT_ATOMS: atom_id res chain seq x y z
N MET A 1 4.69 -19.80 33.97
CA MET A 1 3.81 -18.92 33.15
C MET A 1 3.39 -19.71 31.93
N ALA A 2 2.09 -19.88 31.67
CA ALA A 2 1.62 -20.53 30.45
C ALA A 2 2.01 -19.67 29.23
N ALA A 3 2.43 -20.31 28.14
CA ALA A 3 2.75 -19.59 26.90
C ALA A 3 1.51 -18.80 26.45
N PRO A 4 1.68 -17.56 25.96
CA PRO A 4 0.55 -16.80 25.44
C PRO A 4 -0.10 -17.57 24.30
N ALA A 5 -1.43 -17.72 24.34
CA ALA A 5 -2.18 -18.38 23.28
C ALA A 5 -1.84 -17.73 21.92
N PRO A 6 -1.83 -18.48 20.80
CA PRO A 6 -1.47 -17.94 19.50
C PRO A 6 -2.43 -16.82 19.06
N PRO A 7 -1.97 -15.85 18.25
CA PRO A 7 -2.83 -14.84 17.67
C PRO A 7 -3.97 -15.46 16.87
N LYS A 8 -5.18 -14.93 17.06
CA LYS A 8 -6.37 -15.34 16.32
C LYS A 8 -6.51 -14.52 15.04
N ARG A 9 -7.21 -15.10 14.07
CA ARG A 9 -7.58 -14.45 12.81
C ARG A 9 -9.10 -14.40 12.72
N PHE A 10 -9.63 -13.21 12.57
CA PHE A 10 -11.04 -12.92 12.36
C PHE A 10 -11.23 -12.47 10.92
N ALA A 11 -12.34 -12.87 10.29
CA ALA A 11 -12.73 -12.30 9.01
C ALA A 11 -14.23 -12.04 8.95
N LEU A 12 -14.60 -10.92 8.34
CA LEU A 12 -15.96 -10.56 7.97
C LEU A 12 -16.01 -10.40 6.45
N LEU A 13 -16.81 -11.23 5.78
CA LEU A 13 -17.00 -11.23 4.34
C LEU A 13 -18.45 -10.83 4.03
N VAL A 14 -18.62 -9.74 3.29
CA VAL A 14 -19.93 -9.16 2.94
C VAL A 14 -20.10 -9.15 1.43
N GLY A 15 -21.19 -9.73 0.93
CA GLY A 15 -21.47 -9.86 -0.51
C GLY A 15 -22.95 -9.62 -0.80
N ILE A 16 -23.27 -8.58 -1.58
CA ILE A 16 -24.65 -8.12 -1.75
C ILE A 16 -25.09 -8.18 -3.21
N ASP A 17 -25.86 -9.21 -3.56
CA ASP A 17 -26.47 -9.33 -4.90
C ASP A 17 -27.90 -8.78 -4.91
N LEU A 18 -28.69 -9.08 -3.88
CA LEU A 18 -30.05 -8.58 -3.70
C LEU A 18 -30.07 -7.34 -2.79
N TYR A 19 -30.72 -6.27 -3.25
CA TYR A 19 -31.06 -5.07 -2.47
C TYR A 19 -32.57 -5.00 -2.27
N LEU A 20 -32.99 -4.90 -1.01
CA LEU A 20 -34.41 -4.80 -0.65
C LEU A 20 -34.91 -3.37 -0.88
N ASN A 21 -36.19 -3.25 -1.23
CA ASN A 21 -36.85 -1.96 -1.40
C ASN A 21 -38.31 -2.07 -0.97
N ASP A 22 -38.71 -1.28 0.02
CA ASP A 22 -40.10 -1.15 0.49
C ASP A 22 -40.67 0.26 0.23
N SER A 23 -39.96 1.06 -0.59
CA SER A 23 -40.24 2.47 -0.88
C SER A 23 -40.13 3.44 0.31
N SER A 24 -39.53 3.01 1.43
CA SER A 24 -39.29 3.87 2.61
C SER A 24 -38.25 4.95 2.35
N ARG A 25 -37.25 4.70 1.49
CA ARG A 25 -36.28 5.73 1.07
C ARG A 25 -36.65 6.29 -0.30
N LYS A 26 -36.68 7.62 -0.42
CA LYS A 26 -37.07 8.35 -1.65
C LYS A 26 -36.02 9.39 -2.02
N PHE A 27 -35.91 9.70 -3.30
CA PHE A 27 -35.17 10.87 -3.79
C PHE A 27 -35.92 12.17 -3.45
N GLU A 28 -35.27 13.33 -3.63
CA GLU A 28 -35.92 14.64 -3.42
C GLU A 28 -37.21 14.86 -4.24
N ASN A 29 -37.30 14.24 -5.42
CA ASN A 29 -38.50 14.29 -6.27
C ASN A 29 -39.65 13.37 -5.80
N GLY A 30 -39.48 12.65 -4.69
CA GLY A 30 -40.49 11.76 -4.12
C GLY A 30 -40.52 10.34 -4.67
N ASN A 31 -39.74 10.02 -5.71
CA ASN A 31 -39.66 8.66 -6.25
C ASN A 31 -38.86 7.74 -5.32
N PRO A 32 -39.24 6.45 -5.17
CA PRO A 32 -38.46 5.49 -4.40
C PRO A 32 -37.03 5.36 -4.91
N VAL A 33 -36.07 5.33 -3.99
CA VAL A 33 -34.69 4.95 -4.32
C VAL A 33 -34.69 3.45 -4.58
N SER A 34 -34.11 3.02 -5.69
CA SER A 34 -33.94 1.61 -6.00
C SER A 34 -32.52 1.33 -6.47
N LEU A 35 -32.05 0.12 -6.23
CA LEU A 35 -30.75 -0.39 -6.62
C LEU A 35 -30.96 -1.58 -7.55
N SER A 36 -30.17 -1.65 -8.62
CA SER A 36 -30.14 -2.84 -9.46
C SER A 36 -29.51 -4.01 -8.70
N ASN A 37 -30.10 -5.20 -8.79
CA ASN A 37 -29.46 -6.39 -8.24
C ASN A 37 -28.18 -6.74 -9.02
N LEU A 38 -27.16 -7.13 -8.26
CA LEU A 38 -25.88 -7.63 -8.75
C LEU A 38 -25.93 -9.18 -8.85
N GLN A 39 -24.90 -9.79 -9.42
CA GLN A 39 -24.85 -11.26 -9.62
C GLN A 39 -23.52 -11.90 -9.22
N GLY A 40 -22.50 -11.10 -8.95
CA GLY A 40 -21.16 -11.57 -8.68
C GLY A 40 -20.68 -11.34 -7.26
N CYS A 41 -21.41 -10.60 -6.42
CA CYS A 41 -20.92 -10.20 -5.11
C CYS A 41 -20.94 -11.37 -4.12
N VAL A 42 -21.96 -12.23 -4.19
CA VAL A 42 -21.97 -13.46 -3.38
C VAL A 42 -20.89 -14.44 -3.87
N ASN A 43 -20.69 -14.54 -5.18
CA ASN A 43 -19.63 -15.38 -5.77
C ASN A 43 -18.23 -14.94 -5.32
N ASP A 44 -17.96 -13.63 -5.29
CA ASP A 44 -16.71 -13.06 -4.75
C ASP A 44 -16.48 -13.50 -3.29
N VAL A 45 -17.51 -13.41 -2.45
CA VAL A 45 -17.44 -13.83 -1.06
C VAL A 45 -17.14 -15.31 -0.92
N GLN A 46 -17.81 -16.18 -1.70
CA GLN A 46 -17.54 -17.61 -1.66
C GLN A 46 -16.11 -17.92 -2.11
N ALA A 47 -15.62 -17.26 -3.16
CA ALA A 47 -14.28 -17.46 -3.68
C ALA A 47 -13.18 -17.02 -2.70
N ILE A 48 -13.35 -15.88 -2.02
CA ILE A 48 -12.45 -15.42 -0.96
C ILE A 48 -12.53 -16.33 0.27
N LYS A 49 -13.73 -16.72 0.69
CA LYS A 49 -13.94 -17.65 1.81
C LYS A 49 -13.18 -18.95 1.58
N GLU A 50 -13.31 -19.53 0.39
CA GLU A 50 -12.62 -20.77 0.02
C GLU A 50 -11.10 -20.58 -0.01
N PHE A 51 -10.63 -19.48 -0.60
CA PHE A 51 -9.20 -19.16 -0.63
C PHE A 51 -8.61 -19.01 0.79
N LEU A 52 -9.26 -18.25 1.68
CA LEU A 52 -8.82 -18.07 3.06
C LEU A 52 -8.82 -19.38 3.85
N ARG A 53 -9.81 -20.25 3.61
CA ARG A 53 -9.86 -21.58 4.22
C ARG A 53 -8.69 -22.44 3.75
N ASN A 54 -8.43 -22.48 2.44
CA ASN A 54 -7.47 -23.40 1.85
C ASN A 54 -6.02 -22.96 2.12
N GLU A 55 -5.71 -21.67 1.95
CA GLU A 55 -4.34 -21.15 2.05
C GLU A 55 -3.96 -20.73 3.48
N PHE A 56 -4.91 -20.21 4.27
CA PHE A 56 -4.64 -19.64 5.60
C PHE A 56 -5.32 -20.38 6.76
N GLN A 57 -5.98 -21.51 6.48
CA GLN A 57 -6.69 -22.36 7.44
C GLN A 57 -7.73 -21.58 8.26
N LEU A 58 -8.28 -20.50 7.69
CA LEU A 58 -9.33 -19.70 8.31
C LEU A 58 -10.69 -20.36 8.07
N SER A 59 -11.05 -21.30 8.95
CA SER A 59 -12.22 -22.18 8.75
C SER A 59 -13.58 -21.57 9.10
N LYS A 60 -13.61 -20.46 9.87
CA LYS A 60 -14.86 -19.86 10.37
C LYS A 60 -14.91 -18.33 10.17
N PRO A 61 -14.88 -17.82 8.92
CA PRO A 61 -15.18 -16.42 8.68
C PRO A 61 -16.66 -16.12 8.99
N SER A 62 -16.95 -14.93 9.52
CA SER A 62 -18.30 -14.38 9.52
C SER A 62 -18.67 -13.99 8.10
N VAL A 63 -19.80 -14.51 7.61
CA VAL A 63 -20.28 -14.29 6.24
C VAL A 63 -21.66 -13.67 6.32
N LEU A 64 -21.85 -12.55 5.62
CA LEU A 64 -23.13 -11.90 5.39
C LEU A 64 -23.37 -11.79 3.87
N THR A 65 -24.39 -12.46 3.36
CA THR A 65 -24.68 -12.48 1.92
C THR A 65 -26.17 -12.35 1.62
N SER A 66 -26.50 -11.85 0.42
CA SER A 66 -27.87 -11.76 -0.07
C SER A 66 -27.97 -12.24 -1.52
N SER A 67 -28.15 -13.54 -1.69
CA SER A 67 -28.34 -14.18 -3.00
C SER A 67 -29.75 -13.93 -3.54
N VAL A 68 -29.93 -13.82 -4.86
CA VAL A 68 -31.25 -13.69 -5.48
C VAL A 68 -31.87 -15.07 -5.68
N THR A 69 -32.97 -15.41 -5.00
CA THR A 69 -33.75 -16.63 -5.30
C THR A 69 -34.29 -16.58 -6.74
N GLU A 70 -34.38 -17.73 -7.43
CA GLU A 70 -35.08 -17.90 -8.71
C GLU A 70 -36.62 -17.73 -8.57
N SER A 71 -37.06 -16.60 -8.02
CA SER A 71 -38.46 -16.20 -7.95
C SER A 71 -38.92 -15.68 -9.32
N ILE A 72 -40.07 -16.17 -9.80
CA ILE A 72 -40.72 -15.71 -11.04
C ILE A 72 -41.06 -14.21 -10.94
N ASP A 73 -41.33 -13.71 -9.72
CA ASP A 73 -41.58 -12.30 -9.44
C ASP A 73 -40.35 -11.66 -8.82
N LYS A 74 -39.61 -10.88 -9.61
CA LYS A 74 -38.41 -10.14 -9.16
C LYS A 74 -38.70 -9.13 -8.05
N GLU A 75 -39.93 -8.67 -7.92
CA GLU A 75 -40.37 -7.71 -6.88
C GLU A 75 -40.61 -8.37 -5.50
N LEU A 76 -40.76 -9.70 -5.45
CA LEU A 76 -40.99 -10.48 -4.21
C LEU A 76 -39.77 -11.32 -3.82
N ALA A 77 -38.64 -11.16 -4.53
CA ALA A 77 -37.43 -11.90 -4.25
C ALA A 77 -36.96 -11.66 -2.81
N LYS A 78 -36.79 -12.75 -2.06
CA LYS A 78 -36.18 -12.74 -0.74
C LYS A 78 -34.79 -13.36 -0.86
N PRO A 79 -33.82 -12.92 -0.05
CA PRO A 79 -32.54 -13.61 0.01
C PRO A 79 -32.71 -15.05 0.48
N GLU A 80 -31.88 -15.96 -0.07
CA GLU A 80 -31.82 -17.37 0.33
C GLU A 80 -31.30 -17.53 1.77
N GLU A 81 -30.42 -16.63 2.19
CA GLU A 81 -29.82 -16.63 3.50
C GLU A 81 -30.83 -16.31 4.60
N SER A 82 -30.55 -16.76 5.83
CA SER A 82 -31.38 -16.40 6.99
C SER A 82 -31.20 -14.92 7.39
N PRO A 83 -32.19 -14.27 8.02
CA PRO A 83 -32.13 -12.84 8.35
C PRO A 83 -30.91 -12.40 9.19
N ASP A 84 -30.36 -13.27 10.03
CA ASP A 84 -29.14 -13.03 10.80
C ASP A 84 -27.87 -12.95 9.93
N ARG A 85 -27.95 -13.49 8.71
CA ARG A 85 -26.89 -13.51 7.69
C ARG A 85 -27.05 -12.45 6.61
N TRP A 86 -28.11 -11.66 6.65
CA TRP A 86 -28.29 -10.61 5.65
C TRP A 86 -27.25 -9.49 5.85
N PRO A 87 -26.74 -8.88 4.77
CA PRO A 87 -25.79 -7.78 4.84
C PRO A 87 -26.52 -6.44 5.08
N THR A 88 -27.31 -6.41 6.15
CA THR A 88 -27.96 -5.20 6.68
C THR A 88 -26.96 -4.35 7.45
N PHE A 89 -27.26 -3.07 7.62
CA PHE A 89 -26.44 -2.19 8.45
C PHE A 89 -26.26 -2.73 9.88
N ALA A 90 -27.35 -3.19 10.49
CA ALA A 90 -27.35 -3.73 11.85
C ALA A 90 -26.48 -5.00 11.96
N ASN A 91 -26.56 -5.91 10.99
CA ASN A 91 -25.77 -7.13 11.00
C ASN A 91 -24.28 -6.84 10.76
N ILE A 92 -23.93 -5.95 9.83
CA ILE A 92 -22.53 -5.56 9.60
C ILE A 92 -21.95 -4.93 10.88
N LYS A 93 -22.68 -4.00 11.51
CA LYS A 93 -22.27 -3.38 12.78
C LYS A 93 -22.09 -4.42 13.89
N ARG A 94 -23.02 -5.39 14.00
CA ARG A 94 -22.94 -6.47 14.99
C ARG A 94 -21.65 -7.28 14.83
N GLU A 95 -21.25 -7.61 13.60
CA GLU A 95 -20.01 -8.36 13.36
C GLU A 95 -18.76 -7.53 13.73
N PHE A 96 -18.75 -6.23 13.45
CA PHE A 96 -17.67 -5.33 13.92
C PHE A 96 -17.59 -5.24 15.45
N ASP A 97 -18.74 -5.06 16.12
CA ASP A 97 -18.82 -5.04 17.59
C ASP A 97 -18.36 -6.40 18.17
N ALA A 98 -18.76 -7.53 17.57
CA ALA A 98 -18.32 -8.87 17.99
C ALA A 98 -16.79 -9.06 17.86
N VAL A 99 -16.17 -8.59 16.76
CA VAL A 99 -14.71 -8.61 16.62
C VAL A 99 -14.06 -7.73 17.69
N TYR A 100 -14.60 -6.54 17.94
CA TYR A 100 -14.09 -5.66 18.99
C TYR A 100 -14.12 -6.34 20.37
N ASP A 101 -15.18 -7.07 20.70
CA ASP A 101 -15.31 -7.72 22.01
C ASP A 101 -14.37 -8.92 22.19
N HIS A 102 -14.13 -9.70 21.13
CA HIS A 102 -13.42 -10.98 21.22
C HIS A 102 -11.94 -10.93 20.81
N ALA A 103 -11.55 -9.95 20.00
CA ALA A 103 -10.17 -9.82 19.53
C ALA A 103 -9.29 -9.11 20.57
N ARG A 104 -7.99 -9.46 20.56
CA ARG A 104 -6.97 -8.90 21.45
C ARG A 104 -5.75 -8.43 20.65
N ALA A 105 -4.85 -7.73 21.33
CA ALA A 105 -3.60 -7.26 20.75
C ALA A 105 -2.83 -8.40 20.05
N GLY A 106 -2.39 -8.14 18.82
CA GLY A 106 -1.68 -9.10 17.97
C GLY A 106 -2.58 -9.98 17.09
N ASP A 107 -3.90 -10.03 17.34
CA ASP A 107 -4.85 -10.71 16.44
C ASP A 107 -4.97 -9.96 15.10
N LEU A 108 -5.50 -10.63 14.08
CA LEU A 108 -5.75 -10.08 12.74
C LEU A 108 -7.25 -10.01 12.46
N PHE A 109 -7.73 -8.90 11.92
CA PHE A 109 -9.06 -8.74 11.37
C PHE A 109 -9.01 -8.45 9.87
N PHE A 110 -9.68 -9.29 9.08
CA PHE A 110 -9.82 -9.15 7.63
C PHE A 110 -11.27 -8.79 7.28
N PHE A 111 -11.49 -7.64 6.67
CA PHE A 111 -12.80 -7.21 6.21
C PHE A 111 -12.83 -7.17 4.68
N HIS A 112 -13.75 -7.92 4.08
CA HIS A 112 -14.01 -7.89 2.65
C HIS A 112 -15.45 -7.45 2.40
N PHE A 113 -15.63 -6.48 1.50
CA PHE A 113 -16.94 -6.02 1.06
C PHE A 113 -17.01 -6.04 -0.47
N SER A 114 -18.01 -6.74 -1.01
CA SER A 114 -18.36 -6.76 -2.44
C SER A 114 -19.83 -6.38 -2.58
N GLY A 115 -20.10 -5.31 -3.33
CA GLY A 115 -21.44 -4.74 -3.44
C GLY A 115 -21.42 -3.30 -3.96
N HIS A 116 -22.56 -2.64 -3.89
CA HIS A 116 -22.71 -1.28 -4.33
C HIS A 116 -22.03 -0.30 -3.38
N GLY A 117 -21.34 0.67 -3.96
CA GLY A 117 -20.93 1.87 -3.24
C GLY A 117 -21.55 3.12 -3.89
N ALA A 118 -21.57 4.20 -3.14
CA ALA A 118 -22.04 5.48 -3.63
C ALA A 118 -21.33 6.66 -2.96
N ARG A 119 -21.58 7.85 -3.49
CA ARG A 119 -21.25 9.15 -2.91
C ARG A 119 -22.53 9.80 -2.43
N LEU A 120 -22.83 9.65 -1.14
CA LEU A 120 -24.03 10.20 -0.51
C LEU A 120 -23.75 11.61 0.03
N ASP A 121 -24.78 12.40 0.25
CA ASP A 121 -24.61 13.71 0.87
C ASP A 121 -24.14 13.57 2.33
N PRO A 122 -23.27 14.50 2.80
CA PRO A 122 -22.83 14.52 4.18
C PRO A 122 -24.02 14.62 5.13
N ILE A 123 -23.94 13.90 6.24
CA ILE A 123 -24.94 14.01 7.30
C ILE A 123 -24.52 15.17 8.22
N ASP A 124 -25.46 16.02 8.63
CA ASP A 124 -25.18 17.13 9.57
C ASP A 124 -24.47 16.61 10.83
N GLY A 125 -23.31 17.20 11.15
CA GLY A 125 -22.50 16.79 12.31
C GLY A 125 -21.55 15.61 12.04
N SER A 126 -21.49 15.09 10.81
CA SER A 126 -20.48 14.12 10.40
C SER A 126 -19.07 14.77 10.44
N PRO A 127 -18.01 14.00 10.71
CA PRO A 127 -16.64 14.51 10.81
C PRO A 127 -16.03 14.84 9.43
N THR A 128 -16.77 14.62 8.33
CA THR A 128 -16.28 14.90 6.98
C THR A 128 -16.39 16.37 6.63
N ARG A 129 -15.44 16.84 5.80
CA ARG A 129 -15.52 18.15 5.14
C ARG A 129 -15.71 18.03 3.64
N SER A 130 -15.87 16.81 3.13
CA SER A 130 -16.10 16.54 1.70
C SER A 130 -17.55 16.85 1.35
N PRO A 131 -17.83 17.44 0.16
CA PRO A 131 -19.19 17.70 -0.30
C PRO A 131 -19.99 16.42 -0.59
N LYS A 132 -19.33 15.26 -0.73
CA LYS A 132 -19.96 13.94 -0.84
C LYS A 132 -19.16 12.91 -0.04
N GLU A 133 -19.87 11.97 0.59
CA GLU A 133 -19.31 10.91 1.41
C GLU A 133 -19.29 9.56 0.69
N PRO A 134 -18.13 8.87 0.59
CA PRO A 134 -18.13 7.48 0.19
C PRO A 134 -18.97 6.65 1.17
N SER A 135 -19.78 5.76 0.62
CA SER A 135 -20.66 4.91 1.39
C SER A 135 -20.69 3.52 0.78
N LEU A 136 -20.66 2.50 1.62
CA LEU A 136 -20.97 1.12 1.24
C LEU A 136 -22.47 0.92 1.46
N LEU A 137 -23.21 0.66 0.38
CA LEU A 137 -24.66 0.53 0.45
C LEU A 137 -25.00 -0.86 1.00
N THR A 138 -25.80 -0.89 2.06
CA THR A 138 -26.27 -2.13 2.67
C THR A 138 -27.49 -2.64 1.91
N MET A 139 -27.81 -3.94 2.07
CA MET A 139 -28.96 -4.55 1.41
C MET A 139 -30.28 -3.82 1.69
N ASP A 140 -30.42 -3.26 2.89
CA ASP A 140 -31.62 -2.61 3.42
C ASP A 140 -31.59 -1.08 3.29
N PHE A 141 -30.61 -0.50 2.57
CA PHE A 141 -30.48 0.94 2.42
C PHE A 141 -31.74 1.60 1.80
N CYS A 142 -32.29 0.99 0.74
CA CYS A 142 -33.51 1.48 0.10
C CYS A 142 -34.76 1.27 0.97
N CYS A 143 -34.67 0.42 2.01
CA CYS A 143 -35.70 0.25 3.05
C CYS A 143 -35.61 1.28 4.18
N GLY A 144 -35.00 2.44 3.91
CA GLY A 144 -34.88 3.52 4.88
C GLY A 144 -33.81 3.30 5.95
N ASN A 145 -32.97 2.26 5.87
CA ASN A 145 -31.88 2.03 6.81
C ASN A 145 -30.58 2.74 6.38
N PRO A 146 -29.61 2.94 7.31
CA PRO A 146 -28.37 3.63 6.97
C PRO A 146 -27.45 2.81 6.06
N ALA A 147 -26.67 3.51 5.22
CA ALA A 147 -25.48 2.94 4.60
C ALA A 147 -24.30 2.93 5.59
N VAL A 148 -23.27 2.11 5.34
CA VAL A 148 -22.01 2.23 6.09
C VAL A 148 -21.19 3.37 5.48
N ARG A 149 -21.14 4.51 6.16
CA ARG A 149 -20.39 5.69 5.71
C ARG A 149 -18.89 5.50 5.89
N GLY A 150 -18.06 6.09 5.02
CA GLY A 150 -16.60 5.94 5.09
C GLY A 150 -16.00 6.45 6.41
N TRP A 151 -16.52 7.55 6.97
CA TRP A 151 -16.08 8.02 8.29
C TRP A 151 -16.45 7.05 9.41
N GLN A 152 -17.61 6.41 9.30
CA GLN A 152 -18.11 5.47 10.29
C GLN A 152 -17.30 4.18 10.27
N LEU A 153 -17.02 3.64 9.07
CA LEU A 153 -16.10 2.53 8.88
C LEU A 153 -14.72 2.87 9.48
N ASN A 154 -14.20 4.07 9.24
CA ASN A 154 -12.93 4.52 9.80
C ASN A 154 -12.94 4.51 11.34
N VAL A 155 -14.03 4.94 11.98
CA VAL A 155 -14.16 4.90 13.45
C VAL A 155 -14.14 3.45 13.95
N TRP A 156 -14.85 2.53 13.30
CA TRP A 156 -14.83 1.11 13.67
C TRP A 156 -13.43 0.50 13.55
N LEU A 157 -12.74 0.76 12.43
CA LEU A 157 -11.38 0.27 12.21
C LEU A 157 -10.38 0.89 13.19
N LYS A 158 -10.49 2.19 13.48
CA LYS A 158 -9.62 2.89 14.44
C LYS A 158 -9.72 2.27 15.83
N ARG A 159 -10.94 1.97 16.31
CA ARG A 159 -11.17 1.30 17.61
C ARG A 159 -10.48 -0.06 17.71
N LEU A 160 -10.47 -0.83 16.61
CA LEU A 160 -9.76 -2.11 16.55
C LEU A 160 -8.23 -1.92 16.54
N ASN A 161 -7.74 -0.93 15.79
CA ASN A 161 -6.30 -0.62 15.73
C ASN A 161 -5.75 -0.13 17.08
N GLU A 162 -6.53 0.64 17.83
CA GLU A 162 -6.20 1.06 19.20
C GLU A 162 -6.01 -0.13 20.14
N LYS A 163 -6.73 -1.23 19.91
CA LYS A 163 -6.52 -2.54 20.58
C LYS A 163 -5.32 -3.33 20.06
N LYS A 164 -4.50 -2.74 19.18
CA LYS A 164 -3.34 -3.38 18.51
C LYS A 164 -3.72 -4.61 17.69
N ILE A 165 -4.92 -4.62 17.14
CA ILE A 165 -5.37 -5.62 16.18
C ILE A 165 -4.84 -5.21 14.81
N GLN A 166 -4.23 -6.13 14.08
CA GLN A 166 -3.83 -5.89 12.70
C GLN A 166 -5.06 -5.93 11.79
N ILE A 167 -5.21 -4.92 10.94
CA ILE A 167 -6.42 -4.77 10.11
C ILE A 167 -6.04 -4.78 8.63
N ILE A 168 -6.77 -5.59 7.88
CA ILE A 168 -6.72 -5.64 6.42
C ILE A 168 -8.15 -5.45 5.90
N VAL A 169 -8.32 -4.51 4.98
CA VAL A 169 -9.61 -4.24 4.35
C VAL A 169 -9.49 -4.39 2.84
N ILE A 170 -10.43 -5.10 2.21
CA ILE A 170 -10.56 -5.20 0.75
C ILE A 170 -11.98 -4.76 0.37
N LEU A 171 -12.07 -3.71 -0.44
CA LEU A 171 -13.33 -3.16 -0.93
C LEU A 171 -13.42 -3.38 -2.44
N ASP A 172 -14.23 -4.35 -2.85
CA ASP A 172 -14.66 -4.52 -4.23
C ASP A 172 -16.01 -3.84 -4.47
N SER A 173 -16.01 -2.55 -4.19
CA SER A 173 -17.14 -1.63 -4.34
C SER A 173 -16.69 -0.37 -5.03
N CYS A 174 -17.65 0.41 -5.50
CA CYS A 174 -17.37 1.56 -6.32
C CYS A 174 -18.05 2.82 -5.81
N HIS A 175 -17.36 3.96 -5.77
CA HIS A 175 -17.91 5.19 -5.18
C HIS A 175 -18.27 6.27 -6.20
N SER A 176 -18.07 6.04 -7.50
CA SER A 176 -18.16 7.05 -8.56
C SER A 176 -18.92 6.58 -9.81
N GLY A 177 -19.72 7.48 -10.37
CA GLY A 177 -20.52 7.27 -11.59
C GLY A 177 -19.76 7.55 -12.89
N GLY A 178 -18.59 6.94 -13.08
CA GLY A 178 -17.82 7.07 -14.33
C GLY A 178 -18.54 6.51 -15.57
N SER A 179 -18.07 6.81 -16.77
CA SER A 179 -18.61 6.24 -18.02
C SER A 179 -17.74 5.06 -18.47
N TRP A 180 -18.36 3.91 -18.75
CA TRP A 180 -17.71 2.72 -19.30
C TRP A 180 -18.21 2.50 -20.74
N ARG A 181 -17.36 2.00 -21.64
CA ARG A 181 -17.65 1.97 -23.10
C ARG A 181 -18.51 0.78 -23.58
N THR A 182 -18.85 -0.18 -22.72
CA THR A 182 -19.67 -1.38 -23.06
C THR A 182 -20.70 -1.77 -21.98
N GLY A 183 -21.82 -2.42 -22.35
CA GLY A 183 -23.00 -2.62 -21.49
C GLY A 183 -22.90 -3.66 -20.34
N GLY A 184 -21.96 -3.48 -19.40
CA GLY A 184 -21.81 -4.33 -18.19
C GLY A 184 -22.69 -3.93 -16.99
N ARG A 185 -22.73 -4.78 -15.95
CA ARG A 185 -23.31 -4.41 -14.63
C ARG A 185 -22.25 -3.74 -13.78
N PHE A 186 -22.61 -2.60 -13.18
CA PHE A 186 -21.68 -1.78 -12.40
C PHE A 186 -22.04 -1.79 -10.92
N ARG A 187 -21.02 -1.72 -10.08
CA ARG A 187 -21.16 -1.59 -8.63
C ARG A 187 -21.36 -0.16 -8.16
N THR A 188 -21.47 0.80 -9.08
CA THR A 188 -22.01 2.14 -8.77
C THR A 188 -23.44 2.23 -9.30
N PRO A 189 -24.41 2.70 -8.49
CA PRO A 189 -25.73 3.03 -9.00
C PRO A 189 -25.67 4.13 -10.09
N GLU A 190 -26.49 4.01 -11.13
CA GLU A 190 -26.60 5.01 -12.20
C GLU A 190 -27.74 6.00 -11.95
N GLY A 191 -27.58 7.25 -12.41
CA GLY A 191 -28.64 8.26 -12.40
C GLY A 191 -29.07 8.75 -11.01
N TRP A 192 -28.31 8.44 -9.95
CA TRP A 192 -28.60 8.92 -8.61
C TRP A 192 -28.46 10.44 -8.53
N ILE A 193 -29.60 11.11 -8.30
CA ILE A 193 -29.66 12.50 -7.86
C ILE A 193 -29.42 12.57 -6.34
N THR A 194 -29.66 13.73 -5.73
CA THR A 194 -29.59 13.92 -4.27
C THR A 194 -30.52 12.93 -3.55
N ILE A 195 -29.96 12.17 -2.60
CA ILE A 195 -30.70 11.29 -1.71
C ILE A 195 -30.72 11.95 -0.33
N PRO A 196 -31.88 12.41 0.16
CA PRO A 196 -31.98 13.03 1.47
C PRO A 196 -31.53 12.08 2.60
N ASN A 197 -30.85 12.64 3.60
CA ASN A 197 -30.54 11.94 4.84
C ASN A 197 -31.81 11.77 5.68
N LEU A 198 -32.06 10.56 6.16
CA LEU A 198 -33.19 10.21 7.04
C LEU A 198 -32.80 10.42 8.52
N PRO A 199 -33.78 10.50 9.45
CA PRO A 199 -33.50 10.59 10.87
C PRO A 199 -32.57 9.48 11.39
N VAL A 200 -32.73 8.25 10.88
CA VAL A 200 -31.88 7.12 11.25
C VAL A 200 -30.41 7.31 10.83
N ASP A 201 -30.15 8.03 9.73
CA ASP A 201 -28.79 8.37 9.30
C ASP A 201 -28.12 9.31 10.33
N LYS A 202 -28.91 10.21 10.97
CA LYS A 202 -28.43 11.13 12.02
C LYS A 202 -28.21 10.43 13.36
N GLU A 203 -28.97 9.39 13.67
CA GLU A 203 -28.82 8.61 14.91
C GLU A 203 -27.47 7.87 14.96
N VAL A 204 -26.98 7.40 13.81
CA VAL A 204 -25.67 6.77 13.68
C VAL A 204 -24.53 7.69 14.12
N ILE A 205 -24.62 8.99 13.86
CA ILE A 205 -23.65 9.98 14.34
C ILE A 205 -23.64 10.01 15.87
N LYS A 206 -24.82 10.17 16.49
CA LYS A 206 -24.93 10.26 17.95
C LYS A 206 -24.34 9.03 18.64
N GLU A 207 -24.63 7.83 18.13
CA GLU A 207 -24.07 6.59 18.68
C GLU A 207 -22.54 6.56 18.56
N THR A 208 -22.01 7.06 17.43
CA THR A 208 -20.57 7.08 17.17
C THR A 208 -19.84 8.12 18.03
N THR A 209 -20.42 9.30 18.26
CA THR A 209 -19.86 10.36 19.11
C THR A 209 -19.88 9.97 20.59
N VAL A 210 -20.97 9.40 21.10
CA VAL A 210 -21.11 9.01 22.52
C VAL A 210 -20.08 7.93 22.91
N ARG A 211 -19.82 6.96 22.03
CA ARG A 211 -18.80 5.93 22.26
C ARG A 211 -17.35 6.47 22.20
N SER A 212 -17.13 7.68 21.70
CA SER A 212 -15.80 8.29 21.53
C SER A 212 -15.35 9.19 22.70
N ASN A 213 -16.12 9.29 23.78
CA ASN A 213 -15.90 10.24 24.90
C ASN A 213 -14.73 9.91 25.87
N ASN A 214 -13.66 9.27 25.41
CA ASN A 214 -12.36 9.30 26.11
C ASN A 214 -11.54 10.51 25.63
N ARG A 215 -11.70 11.63 26.36
CA ARG A 215 -10.88 12.86 26.49
C ARG A 215 -9.97 13.27 25.31
N ASP A 216 -10.27 14.46 24.76
CA ASP A 216 -9.39 15.33 23.97
C ASP A 216 -8.68 14.76 22.73
N VAL A 217 -9.39 13.95 21.94
CA VAL A 217 -8.94 13.65 20.56
C VAL A 217 -9.83 14.39 19.59
N GLN A 218 -9.31 15.50 19.05
CA GLN A 218 -9.85 16.15 17.86
C GLN A 218 -9.98 15.06 16.77
N LEU A 219 -11.21 14.79 16.31
CA LEU A 219 -11.48 13.83 15.23
C LEU A 219 -10.83 14.37 13.95
N ASP A 220 -9.61 13.88 13.70
CA ASP A 220 -8.86 14.26 12.53
C ASP A 220 -9.57 13.80 11.25
N LYS A 221 -9.40 14.59 10.19
CA LYS A 221 -10.25 14.67 9.00
C LYS A 221 -10.59 13.28 8.41
N SER A 222 -11.87 13.10 8.08
CA SER A 222 -12.34 11.96 7.28
C SER A 222 -11.44 11.72 6.06
N TRP A 223 -11.10 10.46 5.80
CA TRP A 223 -10.14 9.98 4.79
C TRP A 223 -8.66 10.00 5.14
N SER A 224 -8.26 10.55 6.29
CA SER A 224 -7.09 9.99 6.96
C SER A 224 -7.50 8.64 7.57
N ILE A 225 -7.81 7.66 6.71
CA ILE A 225 -7.44 6.25 7.01
C ILE A 225 -6.02 6.40 7.52
N ASN A 226 -5.80 6.20 8.82
CA ASN A 226 -4.47 6.37 9.40
C ASN A 226 -3.56 5.42 8.61
N PRO A 227 -2.75 5.92 7.65
CA PRO A 227 -2.14 5.05 6.68
C PRO A 227 -1.12 4.14 7.37
N GLU A 228 -0.65 4.51 8.55
CA GLU A 228 0.29 3.68 9.29
C GLU A 228 -0.39 2.55 10.08
N GLY A 229 -1.69 2.66 10.38
CA GLY A 229 -2.39 1.75 11.30
C GLY A 229 -2.98 0.49 10.65
N PHE A 230 -3.32 0.54 9.37
CA PHE A 230 -3.97 -0.58 8.68
C PHE A 230 -3.69 -0.59 7.18
N THR A 231 -4.00 -1.72 6.52
CA THR A 231 -3.94 -1.84 5.06
C THR A 231 -5.34 -1.86 4.49
N LEU A 232 -5.65 -0.96 3.56
CA LEU A 232 -6.91 -0.96 2.82
C LEU A 232 -6.64 -1.02 1.33
N MET A 233 -7.25 -1.98 0.64
CA MET A 233 -7.21 -2.13 -0.80
C MET A 233 -8.60 -1.88 -1.38
N ALA A 234 -8.69 -1.03 -2.42
CA ALA A 234 -9.94 -0.70 -3.09
C ALA A 234 -9.84 -1.04 -4.59
N ALA A 235 -10.94 -1.53 -5.17
CA ALA A 235 -10.98 -1.98 -6.56
C ALA A 235 -10.71 -0.88 -7.58
N CYS A 236 -11.10 0.36 -7.28
CA CYS A 236 -10.92 1.48 -8.20
C CYS A 236 -10.62 2.79 -7.47
N GLY A 237 -10.12 3.77 -8.23
CA GLY A 237 -9.94 5.14 -7.77
C GLY A 237 -11.27 5.85 -7.54
N SER A 238 -11.19 7.07 -7.01
CA SER A 238 -12.35 7.84 -6.59
C SER A 238 -13.30 8.24 -7.72
N ASN A 239 -12.89 8.19 -8.99
CA ASN A 239 -13.66 8.65 -10.16
C ASN A 239 -13.94 7.54 -11.20
N GLU A 240 -13.68 6.28 -10.85
CA GLU A 240 -13.80 5.12 -11.74
C GLU A 240 -15.01 4.22 -11.40
N LYS A 241 -15.29 3.20 -12.23
CA LYS A 241 -16.35 2.20 -12.00
C LYS A 241 -15.77 0.82 -11.71
N ALA A 242 -16.27 0.13 -10.68
CA ALA A 242 -16.03 -1.30 -10.46
C ALA A 242 -17.13 -2.09 -11.18
N ALA A 243 -16.71 -3.09 -11.96
CA ALA A 243 -17.53 -3.82 -12.91
C ALA A 243 -17.62 -5.30 -12.53
N GLU A 244 -18.78 -5.90 -12.80
CA GLU A 244 -18.92 -7.36 -12.82
C GLU A 244 -18.50 -7.91 -14.18
N ILE A 245 -17.76 -9.01 -14.16
CA ILE A 245 -17.37 -9.78 -15.34
C ILE A 245 -17.91 -11.20 -15.21
N THR A 246 -18.18 -11.84 -16.35
CA THR A 246 -18.56 -13.25 -16.40
C THR A 246 -17.39 -14.06 -16.92
N ILE A 247 -16.86 -14.95 -16.10
CA ILE A 247 -15.79 -15.87 -16.47
C ILE A 247 -16.30 -17.29 -16.28
N ASN A 248 -16.20 -18.11 -17.33
CA ASN A 248 -16.68 -19.50 -17.33
C ASN A 248 -18.15 -19.66 -16.86
N GLY A 249 -19.00 -18.68 -17.19
CA GLY A 249 -20.42 -18.68 -16.80
C GLY A 249 -20.71 -18.19 -15.39
N GLN A 250 -19.71 -17.84 -14.58
CA GLN A 250 -19.89 -17.26 -13.25
C GLN A 250 -19.63 -15.75 -13.28
N ALA A 251 -20.59 -14.97 -12.77
CA ALA A 251 -20.41 -13.54 -12.54
C ALA A 251 -19.55 -13.29 -11.30
N GLY A 252 -18.68 -12.28 -11.33
CA GLY A 252 -17.83 -11.88 -10.22
C GLY A 252 -17.25 -10.49 -10.43
N GLY A 253 -16.67 -9.89 -9.39
CA GLY A 253 -15.98 -8.61 -9.49
C GLY A 253 -14.71 -8.75 -10.31
N ALA A 254 -14.47 -7.86 -11.27
CA ALA A 254 -13.25 -7.90 -12.07
C ALA A 254 -11.99 -7.84 -11.19
N PHE A 255 -12.05 -6.98 -10.17
CA PHE A 255 -11.00 -6.85 -9.16
C PHE A 255 -10.81 -8.13 -8.34
N THR A 256 -11.88 -8.66 -7.72
CA THR A 256 -11.78 -9.87 -6.89
C THR A 256 -11.30 -11.08 -7.70
N HIS A 257 -11.78 -11.22 -8.93
CA HIS A 257 -11.32 -12.27 -9.82
C HIS A 257 -9.82 -12.14 -10.13
N ALA A 258 -9.34 -10.96 -10.52
CA ALA A 258 -7.93 -10.72 -10.81
C ALA A 258 -7.04 -10.91 -9.57
N LEU A 259 -7.50 -10.47 -8.40
CA LEU A 259 -6.85 -10.68 -7.11
C LEU A 259 -6.67 -12.18 -6.81
N LEU A 260 -7.74 -12.96 -6.90
CA LEU A 260 -7.70 -14.39 -6.61
C LEU A 260 -6.90 -15.17 -7.67
N ALA A 261 -7.00 -14.78 -8.94
CA ALA A 261 -6.21 -15.40 -10.01
C ALA A 261 -4.70 -15.24 -9.74
N TYR A 262 -4.26 -14.03 -9.40
CA TYR A 262 -2.85 -13.78 -9.08
C TYR A 262 -2.43 -14.53 -7.80
N LEU A 263 -3.23 -14.49 -6.72
CA LEU A 263 -2.91 -15.18 -5.46
C LEU A 263 -2.87 -16.71 -5.58
N LYS A 264 -3.72 -17.30 -6.43
CA LYS A 264 -3.71 -18.76 -6.69
C LYS A 264 -2.48 -19.20 -7.49
N GLN A 265 -2.01 -18.35 -8.40
CA GLN A 265 -0.77 -18.57 -9.16
C GLN A 265 0.46 -18.37 -8.27
N ASN A 266 0.41 -17.39 -7.37
CA ASN A 266 1.48 -16.99 -6.47
C ASN A 266 1.10 -17.25 -5.02
N LYS A 267 1.06 -18.53 -4.64
CA LYS A 267 0.67 -18.93 -3.29
C LYS A 267 1.47 -18.13 -2.25
N PRO A 268 0.83 -17.37 -1.35
CA PRO A 268 1.53 -16.56 -0.34
C PRO A 268 2.43 -17.37 0.60
N SER A 269 2.22 -18.70 0.68
CA SER A 269 3.09 -19.61 1.42
C SER A 269 4.44 -19.89 0.73
N ALA A 270 4.55 -19.63 -0.58
CA ALA A 270 5.71 -19.95 -1.40
C ALA A 270 6.44 -18.69 -1.92
N VAL A 271 5.73 -17.59 -2.13
CA VAL A 271 6.28 -16.34 -2.67
C VAL A 271 5.89 -15.17 -1.76
N THR A 272 6.80 -14.21 -1.57
CA THR A 272 6.49 -12.97 -0.84
C THR A 272 5.61 -12.07 -1.70
N VAL A 273 4.31 -12.05 -1.42
CA VAL A 273 3.33 -11.18 -2.07
C VAL A 273 2.97 -10.04 -1.14
N THR A 274 3.17 -8.79 -1.57
CA THR A 274 2.76 -7.59 -0.82
C THR A 274 1.50 -6.96 -1.40
N TYR A 275 0.78 -6.14 -0.63
CA TYR A 275 -0.37 -5.40 -1.17
C TYR A 275 0.00 -4.45 -2.31
N ARG A 276 1.19 -3.87 -2.29
CA ARG A 276 1.76 -3.07 -3.39
C ARG A 276 1.87 -3.92 -4.66
N THR A 277 2.50 -5.09 -4.56
CA THR A 277 2.62 -6.01 -5.69
C THR A 277 1.24 -6.43 -6.20
N LEU A 278 0.31 -6.77 -5.32
CA LEU A 278 -1.07 -7.10 -5.70
C LEU A 278 -1.74 -5.96 -6.47
N ARG A 279 -1.66 -4.73 -5.98
CA ARG A 279 -2.22 -3.55 -6.63
C ARG A 279 -1.72 -3.42 -8.05
N ASP A 280 -0.40 -3.48 -8.23
CA ASP A 280 0.22 -3.24 -9.53
C ASP A 280 -0.06 -4.40 -10.50
N GLN A 281 -0.09 -5.64 -10.00
CA GLN A 281 -0.45 -6.82 -10.77
C GLN A 281 -1.91 -6.80 -11.22
N ILE A 282 -2.83 -6.43 -10.33
CA ILE A 282 -4.25 -6.34 -10.67
C ILE A 282 -4.47 -5.23 -11.68
N ALA A 283 -3.82 -4.06 -11.52
CA ALA A 283 -3.91 -2.94 -12.45
C ALA A 283 -3.51 -3.29 -13.90
N GLN A 284 -2.67 -4.32 -14.11
CA GLN A 284 -2.36 -4.83 -15.45
C GLN A 284 -3.41 -5.78 -16.03
N ARG A 285 -4.26 -6.37 -15.17
CA ARG A 285 -5.24 -7.40 -15.54
C ARG A 285 -6.67 -6.86 -15.67
N VAL A 286 -6.95 -5.72 -15.06
CA VAL A 286 -8.27 -5.08 -15.11
C VAL A 286 -8.21 -3.85 -16.01
N THR A 287 -9.24 -3.65 -16.82
CA THR A 287 -9.40 -2.45 -17.65
C THR A 287 -10.36 -1.46 -16.98
N GLU A 288 -10.13 -0.16 -17.19
CA GLU A 288 -10.92 0.98 -16.65
C GLU A 288 -11.16 0.96 -15.11
N GLN A 289 -10.32 0.21 -14.38
CA GLN A 289 -10.20 0.21 -12.92
C GLN A 289 -8.74 0.43 -12.53
N THR A 290 -8.49 1.32 -11.58
CA THR A 290 -7.17 1.55 -10.99
C THR A 290 -7.20 1.18 -9.51
N PRO A 291 -6.85 -0.08 -9.16
CA PRO A 291 -6.76 -0.50 -7.77
C PRO A 291 -5.89 0.46 -6.94
N LYS A 292 -6.31 0.71 -5.71
CA LYS A 292 -5.58 1.56 -4.76
C LYS A 292 -5.28 0.78 -3.50
N VAL A 293 -4.12 1.07 -2.91
CA VAL A 293 -3.75 0.60 -1.57
C VAL A 293 -3.45 1.82 -0.72
N TYR A 294 -4.13 1.90 0.41
CA TYR A 294 -3.90 2.89 1.44
C TYR A 294 -3.24 2.23 2.63
N GLY A 295 -2.32 2.99 3.20
CA GLY A 295 -1.61 2.61 4.39
C GLY A 295 -0.44 1.67 4.18
N ARG A 296 -0.38 0.57 4.93
CA ARG A 296 0.76 -0.36 4.91
C ARG A 296 0.78 -1.19 3.62
N ASP A 297 1.25 -0.59 2.53
CA ASP A 297 1.22 -1.20 1.19
C ASP A 297 2.27 -2.30 0.99
N ARG A 298 3.39 -2.26 1.71
CA ARG A 298 4.41 -3.33 1.69
C ARG A 298 4.09 -4.52 2.59
N LEU A 299 2.98 -4.49 3.33
CA LEU A 299 2.60 -5.59 4.20
C LEU A 299 2.45 -6.86 3.34
N ILE A 300 3.02 -7.97 3.81
CA ILE A 300 2.81 -9.27 3.15
C ILE A 300 1.33 -9.63 3.27
N PHE A 301 0.73 -10.10 2.17
CA PHE A 301 -0.68 -10.44 2.11
C PHE A 301 -1.04 -11.41 3.25
N PHE A 302 -1.98 -11.00 4.11
CA PHE A 302 -2.41 -11.77 5.29
C PHE A 302 -1.30 -12.13 6.30
N GLY A 303 -0.11 -11.53 6.16
CA GLY A 303 1.04 -11.65 7.05
C GLY A 303 1.16 -10.45 7.98
N ASN A 304 2.14 -10.45 8.90
CA ASN A 304 2.35 -9.39 9.90
C ASN A 304 3.69 -8.67 9.76
N LYS A 305 4.37 -8.86 8.63
CA LYS A 305 5.70 -8.30 8.34
C LYS A 305 5.66 -7.45 7.08
N GLU A 306 6.42 -6.37 7.11
CA GLU A 306 6.85 -5.67 5.91
C GLU A 306 8.28 -6.08 5.61
N PRO A 307 8.59 -6.52 4.38
CA PRO A 307 9.96 -6.78 4.00
C PRO A 307 10.75 -5.47 4.02
N PHE A 308 11.93 -5.50 4.67
CA PHE A 308 12.89 -4.40 4.65
C PHE A 308 13.64 -4.31 3.31
N SER A 309 13.72 -5.44 2.58
CA SER A 309 14.26 -5.50 1.22
C SER A 309 13.33 -4.84 0.20
N ALA A 310 13.86 -4.51 -0.98
CA ALA A 310 13.10 -3.94 -2.08
C ALA A 310 11.90 -4.84 -2.42
N THR A 311 10.70 -4.37 -2.09
CA THR A 311 9.46 -4.93 -2.63
C THR A 311 9.60 -4.97 -4.16
N PRO A 312 9.36 -6.11 -4.82
CA PRO A 312 9.46 -6.20 -6.27
C PRO A 312 8.61 -5.11 -6.93
N LEU A 313 9.20 -4.49 -7.94
CA LEU A 313 8.55 -3.51 -8.78
C LEU A 313 7.88 -4.25 -9.92
N VAL A 314 6.65 -3.87 -10.21
CA VAL A 314 5.91 -4.45 -11.33
C VAL A 314 6.11 -3.56 -12.55
N VAL A 315 6.65 -4.14 -13.62
CA VAL A 315 6.98 -3.42 -14.86
C VAL A 315 5.87 -3.53 -15.89
N LYS A 316 5.71 -2.50 -16.70
CA LYS A 316 4.83 -2.52 -17.88
C LYS A 316 5.68 -2.80 -19.12
N ILE A 317 5.18 -3.63 -20.04
CA ILE A 317 5.89 -3.95 -21.27
C ILE A 317 5.02 -3.59 -22.48
N GLU A 318 5.52 -2.70 -23.35
CA GLU A 318 4.85 -2.27 -24.58
C GLU A 318 5.87 -2.24 -25.73
N ASP A 319 5.58 -2.93 -26.83
CA ASP A 319 6.41 -2.94 -28.04
C ASP A 319 7.91 -3.23 -27.80
N GLY A 320 8.19 -4.15 -26.86
CA GLY A 320 9.55 -4.53 -26.47
C GLY A 320 10.26 -3.49 -25.59
N ILE A 321 9.54 -2.52 -25.04
CA ILE A 321 10.03 -1.54 -24.09
C ILE A 321 9.45 -1.86 -22.71
N VAL A 322 10.32 -1.99 -21.72
CA VAL A 322 9.96 -2.15 -20.31
C VAL A 322 9.93 -0.77 -19.66
N PHE A 323 8.85 -0.45 -18.97
CA PHE A 323 8.67 0.78 -18.19
C PHE A 323 8.60 0.45 -16.70
N LEU A 324 9.39 1.15 -15.90
CA LEU A 324 9.45 1.00 -14.46
C LEU A 324 8.94 2.28 -13.79
N PRO A 325 8.11 2.17 -12.74
CA PRO A 325 7.58 3.33 -12.01
C PRO A 325 8.61 3.88 -11.00
N ILE A 326 9.88 3.95 -11.38
CA ILE A 326 10.98 4.54 -10.61
C ILE A 326 11.92 5.30 -11.56
N GLY A 327 12.62 6.32 -11.05
CA GLY A 327 13.38 7.26 -11.87
C GLY A 327 14.49 7.92 -11.07
N LYS A 328 14.97 9.09 -11.52
CA LYS A 328 16.09 9.81 -10.90
C LYS A 328 15.91 10.02 -9.40
N ILE A 329 14.70 10.40 -8.95
CA ILE A 329 14.43 10.65 -7.53
C ILE A 329 14.53 9.39 -6.65
N HIS A 330 14.47 8.22 -7.27
CA HIS A 330 14.65 6.92 -6.63
C HIS A 330 16.10 6.44 -6.69
N GLY A 331 17.01 7.25 -7.25
CA GLY A 331 18.42 6.94 -7.45
C GLY A 331 18.70 6.07 -8.67
N VAL A 332 17.79 6.03 -9.64
CA VAL A 332 18.03 5.34 -10.92
C VAL A 332 18.85 6.24 -11.83
N GLN A 333 19.87 5.67 -12.48
CA GLN A 333 20.59 6.26 -13.61
C GLN A 333 20.55 5.34 -14.83
N GLN A 334 20.84 5.90 -16.00
CA GLN A 334 21.10 5.13 -17.21
C GLN A 334 22.19 4.08 -16.94
N GLY A 335 21.98 2.86 -17.40
CA GLY A 335 22.84 1.71 -17.14
C GLY A 335 22.56 0.98 -15.81
N SER A 336 21.63 1.46 -14.97
CA SER A 336 21.20 0.67 -13.80
C SER A 336 20.53 -0.62 -14.27
N GLU A 337 20.79 -1.72 -13.58
CA GLU A 337 20.33 -3.05 -13.97
C GLU A 337 19.28 -3.58 -13.01
N PHE A 338 18.25 -4.19 -13.58
CA PHE A 338 17.16 -4.83 -12.87
C PHE A 338 17.14 -6.31 -13.21
N THR A 339 16.66 -7.14 -12.28
CA THR A 339 16.42 -8.56 -12.52
C THR A 339 15.05 -9.02 -12.06
N THR A 340 14.61 -10.17 -12.56
CA THR A 340 13.32 -10.77 -12.21
C THR A 340 13.21 -11.02 -10.71
N TYR A 341 11.98 -11.21 -10.24
CA TYR A 341 11.72 -11.72 -8.91
C TYR A 341 10.93 -13.04 -8.97
N PRO A 342 11.39 -14.11 -8.29
CA PRO A 342 12.69 -14.23 -7.62
C PRO A 342 13.86 -14.12 -8.63
N PRO A 343 15.04 -13.62 -8.21
CA PRO A 343 16.16 -13.41 -9.11
C PRO A 343 16.63 -14.70 -9.77
N THR A 344 16.79 -14.66 -11.09
CA THR A 344 17.37 -15.74 -11.89
C THR A 344 18.81 -15.41 -12.30
N SER A 345 19.58 -16.44 -12.68
CA SER A 345 20.93 -16.26 -13.23
C SER A 345 20.95 -15.75 -14.67
N GLU A 346 19.78 -15.71 -15.32
CA GLU A 346 19.59 -15.10 -16.64
C GLU A 346 19.59 -13.59 -16.45
N ILE A 347 20.70 -12.95 -16.83
CA ILE A 347 20.93 -11.51 -16.63
C ILE A 347 19.77 -10.72 -17.22
N ALA A 348 19.32 -9.73 -16.45
CA ALA A 348 18.25 -8.87 -16.82
C ALA A 348 18.74 -7.45 -17.12
N PHE A 349 17.82 -6.66 -17.65
CA PHE A 349 18.11 -5.55 -18.54
C PHE A 349 18.68 -4.32 -17.83
N ALA A 350 19.44 -3.53 -18.57
CA ALA A 350 19.96 -2.23 -18.16
C ALA A 350 19.02 -1.10 -18.63
N ILE A 351 18.88 -0.05 -17.83
CA ILE A 351 18.01 1.09 -18.14
C ILE A 351 18.63 1.98 -19.23
N ASP A 352 17.86 2.29 -20.27
CA ASP A 352 18.28 3.15 -21.38
C ASP A 352 17.92 4.62 -21.15
N TYR A 353 16.74 4.87 -20.59
CA TYR A 353 16.18 6.20 -20.40
C TYR A 353 15.65 6.39 -18.98
N VAL A 354 15.94 7.54 -18.38
CA VAL A 354 15.52 7.87 -17.01
C VAL A 354 14.92 9.27 -16.94
N ASP A 355 13.68 9.35 -16.50
CA ASP A 355 12.99 10.57 -16.10
C ASP A 355 12.96 10.68 -14.55
N ASN A 356 12.37 11.74 -14.01
CA ASN A 356 12.33 11.96 -12.56
C ASN A 356 11.61 10.83 -11.81
N PHE A 357 10.47 10.35 -12.33
CA PHE A 357 9.59 9.39 -11.65
C PHE A 357 9.53 8.01 -12.30
N GLN A 358 10.05 7.87 -13.52
CA GLN A 358 9.96 6.65 -14.32
C GLN A 358 11.23 6.43 -15.14
N CYS A 359 11.46 5.20 -15.55
CA CYS A 359 12.56 4.84 -16.44
C CYS A 359 12.14 3.72 -17.39
N SER A 360 12.88 3.57 -18.48
CA SER A 360 12.58 2.56 -19.49
C SER A 360 13.81 1.97 -20.16
N SER A 361 13.63 0.80 -20.77
CA SER A 361 14.66 0.07 -21.50
C SER A 361 14.04 -0.73 -22.63
N ARG A 362 14.72 -0.78 -23.78
CA ARG A 362 14.38 -1.73 -24.85
C ARG A 362 14.99 -3.08 -24.53
N VAL A 363 14.17 -4.11 -24.52
CA VAL A 363 14.58 -5.48 -24.18
C VAL A 363 14.35 -6.44 -25.33
N SER A 364 15.07 -7.56 -25.33
CA SER A 364 14.85 -8.64 -26.30
C SER A 364 13.51 -9.33 -26.09
N PHE A 365 13.09 -10.09 -27.10
CA PHE A 365 11.91 -10.95 -27.01
C PHE A 365 12.05 -11.97 -25.86
N ASP A 366 13.20 -12.63 -25.74
CA ASP A 366 13.44 -13.62 -24.68
C ASP A 366 13.41 -13.00 -23.27
N CYS A 367 13.94 -11.78 -23.12
CA CYS A 367 13.85 -11.03 -21.87
C CYS A 367 12.39 -10.68 -21.55
N THR A 368 11.62 -10.26 -22.55
CA THR A 368 10.18 -9.99 -22.41
C THR A 368 9.41 -11.23 -21.96
N GLU A 369 9.66 -12.38 -22.57
CA GLU A 369 9.00 -13.65 -22.21
C GLU A 369 9.41 -14.11 -20.81
N THR A 370 10.67 -13.91 -20.44
CA THR A 370 11.16 -14.22 -19.10
C THR A 370 10.51 -13.32 -18.05
N LEU A 371 10.44 -12.00 -18.30
CA LEU A 371 9.72 -11.07 -17.43
C LEU A 371 8.26 -11.51 -17.27
N ARG A 372 7.55 -11.80 -18.36
CA ARG A 372 6.15 -12.28 -18.29
C ARG A 372 6.00 -13.56 -17.49
N ARG A 373 6.92 -14.52 -17.64
CA ARG A 373 6.95 -15.78 -16.86
C ARG A 373 7.16 -15.53 -15.37
N HIS A 374 7.94 -14.51 -15.02
CA HIS A 374 8.18 -14.04 -13.66
C HIS A 374 7.24 -12.88 -13.27
N HIS A 375 6.02 -12.90 -13.80
CA HIS A 375 4.95 -11.96 -13.46
C HIS A 375 5.29 -10.48 -13.66
N CYS A 376 6.24 -10.15 -14.52
CA CYS A 376 6.73 -8.78 -14.72
C CYS A 376 7.22 -8.13 -13.40
N GLU A 377 7.66 -8.93 -12.44
CA GLU A 377 8.24 -8.44 -11.19
C GLU A 377 9.74 -8.36 -11.31
N VAL A 378 10.28 -7.20 -10.95
CA VAL A 378 11.71 -6.94 -10.96
C VAL A 378 12.21 -6.37 -9.65
N ILE A 379 13.46 -6.62 -9.34
CA ILE A 379 14.21 -5.99 -8.27
C ILE A 379 15.45 -5.32 -8.85
N PRO A 380 15.95 -4.24 -8.23
CA PRO A 380 17.26 -3.71 -8.59
C PRO A 380 18.33 -4.79 -8.39
N SER A 381 19.16 -5.01 -9.40
CA SER A 381 20.31 -5.92 -9.35
C SER A 381 21.59 -5.15 -9.08
N ARG A 382 21.92 -4.19 -9.96
CA ARG A 382 23.09 -3.32 -9.83
C ARG A 382 22.75 -1.89 -10.18
N TRP A 383 23.27 -0.93 -9.44
CA TRP A 383 23.02 0.49 -9.67
C TRP A 383 24.09 1.10 -10.57
N SER A 384 23.68 1.98 -11.48
CA SER A 384 24.61 2.85 -12.18
C SER A 384 24.83 4.13 -11.40
N LEU A 385 26.09 4.50 -11.24
CA LEU A 385 26.52 5.76 -10.66
C LEU A 385 26.89 6.79 -11.74
N GLY A 386 26.46 6.57 -12.98
CA GLY A 386 26.88 7.33 -14.16
C GLY A 386 28.25 6.89 -14.68
N ASP A 387 28.85 7.72 -15.53
CA ASP A 387 30.13 7.42 -16.21
C ASP A 387 31.36 7.58 -15.31
N GLY A 388 31.16 8.15 -14.11
CA GLY A 388 32.22 8.33 -13.13
C GLY A 388 32.72 7.02 -12.51
N THR A 389 33.91 7.09 -11.90
CA THR A 389 34.42 6.00 -11.06
C THR A 389 33.98 6.24 -9.62
N PHE A 390 33.31 5.25 -9.03
CA PHE A 390 32.97 5.24 -7.61
C PHE A 390 34.21 4.90 -6.78
N GLN A 391 34.78 5.91 -6.14
CA GLN A 391 35.98 5.77 -5.34
C GLN A 391 35.64 5.68 -3.85
N VAL A 392 36.22 4.71 -3.17
CA VAL A 392 36.09 4.53 -1.72
C VAL A 392 37.47 4.40 -1.11
N LEU A 393 37.74 5.19 -0.07
CA LEU A 393 38.96 5.11 0.71
C LEU A 393 38.81 4.06 1.80
N VAL A 394 39.79 3.19 2.00
CA VAL A 394 39.74 2.13 3.01
C VAL A 394 41.01 2.15 3.83
N ASP A 395 40.85 2.26 5.16
CA ASP A 395 41.93 2.11 6.12
C ASP A 395 42.73 0.81 5.86
N PRO A 396 44.06 0.80 6.02
CA PRO A 396 44.87 -0.39 5.75
C PRO A 396 44.66 -1.53 6.77
N SER A 397 44.18 -1.24 7.99
CA SER A 397 44.11 -2.19 9.11
C SER A 397 43.15 -3.39 8.91
N PRO A 398 42.01 -3.30 8.20
CA PRO A 398 41.20 -4.49 7.85
C PRO A 398 41.90 -5.43 6.86
N GLY A 399 42.99 -4.98 6.22
CA GLY A 399 43.86 -5.79 5.38
C GLY A 399 43.37 -6.03 3.94
N ASN A 400 44.27 -6.60 3.13
CA ASN A 400 44.03 -6.81 1.69
C ASN A 400 42.85 -7.75 1.39
N LYS A 401 42.61 -8.75 2.26
CA LYS A 401 41.49 -9.70 2.12
C LYS A 401 40.14 -8.98 2.21
N PHE A 402 39.99 -8.06 3.16
CA PHE A 402 38.79 -7.25 3.29
C PHE A 402 38.57 -6.36 2.06
N ARG A 403 39.60 -5.66 1.58
CA ARG A 403 39.47 -4.81 0.37
C ARG A 403 39.08 -5.62 -0.87
N GLY A 404 39.66 -6.80 -1.05
CA GLY A 404 39.31 -7.70 -2.15
C GLY A 404 37.87 -8.25 -2.04
N ALA A 405 37.40 -8.58 -0.83
CA ALA A 405 36.00 -8.93 -0.58
C ALA A 405 35.06 -7.74 -0.85
N LEU A 406 35.39 -6.56 -0.34
CA LEU A 406 34.62 -5.34 -0.53
C LEU A 406 34.46 -4.99 -2.01
N TYR A 407 35.54 -5.02 -2.78
CA TYR A 407 35.50 -4.78 -4.23
C TYR A 407 34.55 -5.75 -4.94
N ARG A 408 34.63 -7.06 -4.63
CA ARG A 408 33.73 -8.08 -5.20
C ARG A 408 32.28 -7.81 -4.81
N CYS A 409 31.99 -7.50 -3.55
CA CYS A 409 30.64 -7.17 -3.09
C CYS A 409 30.11 -5.90 -3.76
N LEU A 410 30.92 -4.86 -3.90
CA LEU A 410 30.54 -3.62 -4.60
C LEU A 410 30.28 -3.88 -6.09
N LYS A 411 31.07 -4.71 -6.77
CA LYS A 411 30.84 -5.11 -8.17
C LYS A 411 29.53 -5.89 -8.38
N ASN A 412 29.03 -6.54 -7.34
CA ASN A 412 27.72 -7.19 -7.36
C ASN A 412 26.56 -6.22 -7.13
N LEU A 413 26.82 -4.96 -6.75
CA LEU A 413 25.81 -3.95 -6.43
C LEU A 413 25.87 -2.71 -7.33
N ILE A 414 27.00 -2.46 -8.00
CA ILE A 414 27.26 -1.26 -8.79
C ILE A 414 27.84 -1.64 -10.15
N VAL A 415 27.24 -1.12 -11.22
CA VAL A 415 27.66 -1.34 -12.62
C VAL A 415 28.85 -0.45 -12.96
N SER A 416 28.85 0.80 -12.49
CA SER A 416 29.91 1.78 -12.77
C SER A 416 31.29 1.29 -12.33
N ASN A 417 32.33 1.98 -12.82
CA ASN A 417 33.69 1.69 -12.41
C ASN A 417 33.85 1.91 -10.90
N ILE A 418 34.62 1.04 -10.26
CA ILE A 418 34.81 1.06 -8.80
C ILE A 418 36.29 1.05 -8.53
N ASP A 419 36.72 1.93 -7.64
CA ASP A 419 38.10 2.00 -7.17
C ASP A 419 38.10 1.95 -5.64
N VAL A 420 38.78 0.94 -5.08
CA VAL A 420 38.91 0.75 -3.63
C VAL A 420 40.35 1.09 -3.26
N ILE A 421 40.52 2.32 -2.82
CA ILE A 421 41.82 2.96 -2.64
C ILE A 421 42.26 2.80 -1.18
N VAL A 422 43.55 2.54 -0.98
CA VAL A 422 44.11 2.49 0.38
C VAL A 422 44.21 3.90 0.94
N LEU A 423 43.65 4.13 2.12
CA LEU A 423 43.87 5.36 2.84
C LEU A 423 45.34 5.43 3.27
N ASP A 424 46.12 6.31 2.64
CA ASP A 424 47.47 6.64 3.05
C ASP A 424 47.55 8.09 3.57
N GLY A 425 48.69 8.46 4.14
CA GLY A 425 48.92 9.81 4.67
C GLY A 425 48.87 10.95 3.64
N ASN A 426 48.70 10.66 2.34
CA ASN A 426 48.56 11.67 1.29
C ASN A 426 47.10 12.10 1.06
N HIS A 427 46.12 11.34 1.57
CA HIS A 427 44.71 11.67 1.43
C HIS A 427 44.28 12.62 2.54
N LYS A 428 43.87 13.84 2.16
CA LYS A 428 43.40 14.84 3.14
C LYS A 428 42.14 14.32 3.88
N PRO A 429 41.99 14.62 5.18
CA PRO A 429 40.77 14.29 5.94
C PRO A 429 39.48 14.84 5.29
N ASP A 430 39.59 15.95 4.56
CA ASP A 430 38.51 16.66 3.85
C ASP A 430 38.28 16.16 2.40
N SER A 431 38.64 14.91 2.06
CA SER A 431 38.30 14.38 0.74
C SER A 431 36.77 14.24 0.62
N ASN A 432 36.21 14.61 -0.53
CA ASN A 432 34.78 14.45 -0.81
C ASN A 432 34.34 12.98 -1.02
N LEU A 433 35.16 12.01 -0.59
CA LEU A 433 34.96 10.58 -0.82
C LEU A 433 34.43 9.88 0.43
N LEU A 434 33.69 8.80 0.23
CA LEU A 434 33.33 7.88 1.30
C LEU A 434 34.58 7.14 1.78
N ARG A 435 34.70 6.96 3.09
CA ARG A 435 35.84 6.33 3.75
C ARG A 435 35.38 5.25 4.73
N LEU A 436 36.08 4.12 4.74
CA LEU A 436 35.92 3.06 5.72
C LEU A 436 37.09 3.08 6.71
N GLU A 437 36.78 3.19 7.99
CA GLU A 437 37.76 3.11 9.09
C GLU A 437 37.45 1.94 10.02
N ASN A 438 38.50 1.31 10.54
CA ASN A 438 38.37 0.25 11.53
C ASN A 438 37.96 0.85 12.89
N ARG A 439 36.92 0.28 13.50
CA ARG A 439 36.42 0.71 14.80
C ARG A 439 37.16 0.07 15.98
N GLY A 440 37.94 -0.97 15.74
CA GLY A 440 38.70 -1.70 16.77
C GLY A 440 37.91 -2.77 17.54
N ASP A 441 36.60 -2.90 17.32
CA ASP A 441 35.71 -3.92 17.91
C ASP A 441 35.10 -4.88 16.86
N ASP A 442 35.90 -5.25 15.85
CA ASP A 442 35.49 -6.00 14.65
C ASP A 442 34.43 -5.29 13.78
N GLY A 443 34.23 -3.99 14.02
CA GLY A 443 33.33 -3.12 13.27
C GLY A 443 34.03 -2.16 12.30
N ILE A 444 33.25 -1.61 11.38
CA ILE A 444 33.70 -0.58 10.42
C ILE A 444 32.85 0.68 10.59
N TYR A 445 33.51 1.83 10.68
CA TYR A 445 32.87 3.13 10.50
C TYR A 445 32.84 3.51 9.03
N ILE A 446 31.72 4.10 8.60
CA ILE A 446 31.65 4.83 7.33
C ILE A 446 31.70 6.33 7.64
N LEU A 447 32.64 7.02 7.01
CA LEU A 447 32.78 8.47 7.01
C LEU A 447 32.66 9.00 5.58
N GLY A 448 32.52 10.31 5.44
CA GLY A 448 32.33 10.95 4.15
C GLY A 448 31.84 12.39 4.28
N PRO A 449 31.44 13.02 3.17
CA PRO A 449 31.08 14.43 3.13
C PRO A 449 29.89 14.76 4.04
N GLU A 450 29.96 15.89 4.74
CA GLU A 450 28.84 16.37 5.58
C GLU A 450 27.56 16.58 4.78
N VAL A 451 27.65 16.98 3.51
CA VAL A 451 26.49 17.14 2.63
C VAL A 451 25.76 15.80 2.41
N LEU A 452 26.47 14.68 2.49
CA LEU A 452 25.94 13.34 2.30
C LEU A 452 25.50 12.68 3.62
N ILE A 453 26.30 12.86 4.68
CA ILE A 453 26.13 12.19 5.98
C ILE A 453 25.36 13.04 7.00
N GLY A 454 25.25 14.35 6.75
CA GLY A 454 24.51 15.31 7.57
C GLY A 454 25.24 15.82 8.82
N HIS A 455 26.47 15.36 9.12
CA HIS A 455 27.30 15.88 10.20
C HIS A 455 28.77 15.45 10.07
N LYS A 456 29.66 16.10 10.84
CA LYS A 456 31.07 15.69 11.00
C LYS A 456 31.17 14.41 11.84
N GLY A 457 31.54 13.30 11.20
CA GLY A 457 31.82 12.03 11.88
C GLY A 457 31.31 10.80 11.13
N PRO A 458 31.33 9.63 11.79
CA PRO A 458 30.75 8.41 11.23
C PRO A 458 29.24 8.52 11.03
N VAL A 459 28.69 7.80 10.05
CA VAL A 459 27.24 7.71 9.83
C VAL A 459 26.52 7.28 11.12
N ARG A 460 25.62 8.14 11.63
CA ARG A 460 24.86 7.87 12.87
C ARG A 460 23.89 6.72 12.67
N GLY A 461 23.75 5.89 13.71
CA GLY A 461 22.83 4.76 13.72
C GLY A 461 23.22 3.58 12.81
N LEU A 462 24.37 3.65 12.15
CA LEU A 462 24.89 2.57 11.32
C LEU A 462 25.93 1.75 12.10
N ASP A 463 25.53 0.56 12.54
CA ASP A 463 26.42 -0.40 13.20
C ASP A 463 26.79 -1.55 12.24
N ILE A 464 27.96 -1.45 11.61
CA ILE A 464 28.48 -2.49 10.73
C ILE A 464 29.42 -3.39 11.52
N LYS A 465 28.94 -4.59 11.82
CA LYS A 465 29.70 -5.72 12.38
C LYS A 465 29.50 -6.95 11.51
N GLY A 466 30.51 -7.81 11.42
CA GLY A 466 30.42 -9.10 10.74
C GLY A 466 31.06 -10.20 11.56
N ALA A 467 30.51 -11.42 11.51
CA ALA A 467 31.11 -12.58 12.14
C ALA A 467 32.41 -13.03 11.42
N ASN A 468 32.62 -12.57 10.19
CA ASN A 468 33.83 -12.77 9.41
C ASN A 468 34.04 -11.62 8.40
N ILE A 469 35.21 -11.62 7.75
CA ILE A 469 35.63 -10.58 6.79
C ILE A 469 34.65 -10.44 5.62
N GLU A 470 34.11 -11.55 5.10
CA GLU A 470 33.18 -11.53 3.96
C GLU A 470 31.85 -10.88 4.34
N GLU A 471 31.30 -11.22 5.52
CA GLU A 471 30.08 -10.61 6.03
C GLU A 471 30.28 -9.11 6.33
N LEU A 472 31.42 -8.75 6.93
CA LEU A 472 31.77 -7.36 7.22
C LEU A 472 31.90 -6.55 5.91
N ALA A 473 32.56 -7.11 4.89
CA ALA A 473 32.70 -6.49 3.57
C ALA A 473 31.35 -6.37 2.85
N ALA A 474 30.50 -7.39 2.90
CA ALA A 474 29.18 -7.37 2.30
C ALA A 474 28.27 -6.28 2.92
N LYS A 475 28.22 -6.19 4.25
CA LYS A 475 27.46 -5.14 4.96
C LYS A 475 28.01 -3.74 4.65
N SER A 476 29.33 -3.60 4.59
CA SER A 476 29.99 -2.34 4.20
C SER A 476 29.63 -1.94 2.77
N ALA A 477 29.66 -2.89 1.81
CA ALA A 477 29.32 -2.65 0.42
C ALA A 477 27.87 -2.20 0.23
N ILE A 478 26.92 -2.84 0.95
CA ILE A 478 25.50 -2.45 0.92
C ILE A 478 25.32 -1.00 1.39
N ALA A 479 25.94 -0.65 2.52
CA ALA A 479 25.84 0.69 3.07
C ALA A 479 26.48 1.75 2.14
N LEU A 480 27.64 1.46 1.57
CA LEU A 480 28.31 2.33 0.59
C LEU A 480 27.47 2.51 -0.68
N ALA A 481 26.90 1.43 -1.24
CA ALA A 481 26.04 1.52 -2.42
C ALA A 481 24.78 2.37 -2.13
N HIS A 482 24.19 2.23 -0.94
CA HIS A 482 23.07 3.06 -0.52
C HIS A 482 23.46 4.54 -0.39
N LEU A 483 24.59 4.85 0.24
CA LEU A 483 25.08 6.23 0.38
C LEU A 483 25.42 6.84 -0.97
N ALA A 484 26.08 6.10 -1.86
CA ALA A 484 26.38 6.54 -3.21
C ALA A 484 25.09 6.90 -3.98
N ARG A 485 24.09 6.01 -3.93
CA ARG A 485 22.77 6.26 -4.54
C ARG A 485 22.06 7.46 -3.91
N PHE A 486 22.14 7.61 -2.60
CA PHE A 486 21.58 8.77 -1.91
C PHE A 486 22.26 10.07 -2.33
N GLY A 487 23.57 10.07 -2.55
CA GLY A 487 24.32 11.20 -3.09
C GLY A 487 23.77 11.65 -4.46
N GLN A 488 23.52 10.71 -5.37
CA GLN A 488 22.90 11.04 -6.67
C GLN A 488 21.55 11.73 -6.52
N ILE A 489 20.72 11.31 -5.55
CA ILE A 489 19.42 11.91 -5.28
C ILE A 489 19.61 13.33 -4.71
N LEU A 490 20.60 13.54 -3.84
CA LEU A 490 20.93 14.87 -3.32
C LEU A 490 21.38 15.81 -4.44
N ASP A 491 22.17 15.32 -5.38
CA ASP A 491 22.67 16.11 -6.51
C ASP A 491 21.53 16.62 -7.42
N LEU A 492 20.39 15.92 -7.47
CA LEU A 492 19.20 16.42 -8.18
C LEU A 492 18.69 17.75 -7.62
N ARG A 493 18.95 18.05 -6.33
CA ARG A 493 18.59 19.35 -5.74
C ARG A 493 19.40 20.51 -6.31
N ASN A 494 20.60 20.21 -6.81
CA ASN A 494 21.53 21.20 -7.34
C ASN A 494 21.33 21.45 -8.84
N GLY A 495 20.39 20.74 -9.47
CA GLY A 495 20.01 20.98 -10.87
C GLY A 495 19.20 22.27 -11.03
N PRO A 496 19.15 22.85 -12.25
CA PRO A 496 18.34 24.03 -12.52
C PRO A 496 16.85 23.67 -12.38
N PHE A 497 16.23 23.99 -11.25
CA PHE A 497 14.78 23.95 -11.12
C PHE A 497 14.20 25.02 -12.05
N GLN A 498 13.48 24.58 -13.10
CA GLN A 498 12.78 25.49 -14.01
C GLN A 498 11.46 26.03 -13.43
N GLU A 499 10.95 25.42 -12.36
CA GLU A 499 9.71 25.84 -11.70
C GLU A 499 9.95 26.20 -10.23
N LEU A 500 9.28 27.25 -9.77
CA LEU A 500 9.23 27.63 -8.35
C LEU A 500 8.70 26.44 -7.54
N ALA A 501 9.32 26.17 -6.38
CA ALA A 501 8.79 25.17 -5.46
C ALA A 501 7.32 25.52 -5.14
N PRO A 502 6.35 24.60 -5.31
CA PRO A 502 4.93 24.90 -5.13
C PRO A 502 4.59 25.30 -3.67
N PHE A 503 5.49 25.00 -2.74
CA PHE A 503 5.42 25.40 -1.35
C PHE A 503 6.81 25.42 -0.72
N GLU A 504 6.98 26.22 0.33
CA GLU A 504 8.11 26.26 1.23
C GLU A 504 7.76 25.49 2.52
N LEU A 505 8.64 24.58 2.95
CA LEU A 505 8.52 23.90 4.25
C LEU A 505 9.43 24.59 5.27
N LYS A 506 8.83 25.23 6.27
CA LYS A 506 9.54 25.82 7.41
C LYS A 506 9.51 24.85 8.58
N ILE A 507 10.67 24.33 8.95
CA ILE A 507 10.83 23.47 10.12
C ILE A 507 11.52 24.30 11.20
N GLY A 508 10.88 24.44 12.35
CA GLY A 508 11.38 25.20 13.49
C GLY A 508 11.13 24.50 14.83
N PRO A 509 11.89 24.83 15.88
CA PRO A 509 11.66 24.26 17.20
C PRO A 509 10.32 24.73 17.76
N GLU A 510 9.52 23.81 18.29
CA GLU A 510 8.16 24.10 18.79
C GLU A 510 8.16 25.15 19.91
N ASN A 511 9.28 25.31 20.62
CA ASN A 511 9.42 26.19 21.79
C ASN A 511 10.22 27.49 21.55
N ASN A 512 10.58 27.85 20.31
CA ASN A 512 11.39 29.06 20.00
C ASN A 512 12.68 29.21 20.84
N ALA A 513 13.19 28.13 21.45
CA ALA A 513 14.38 28.20 22.28
C ALA A 513 15.62 28.32 21.38
N PRO A 514 16.53 29.29 21.65
CA PRO A 514 17.79 29.40 20.92
C PRO A 514 18.65 28.19 21.27
N SER A 515 18.61 27.18 20.40
CA SER A 515 19.50 26.02 20.49
C SER A 515 20.73 26.28 19.63
N ALA A 516 21.92 26.12 20.19
CA ALA A 516 23.19 26.19 19.46
C ALA A 516 23.37 25.04 18.45
N ASN A 517 22.53 23.99 18.53
CA ASN A 517 22.47 22.89 17.57
C ASN A 517 21.15 22.94 16.80
N PRO A 518 21.15 22.77 15.46
CA PRO A 518 19.93 22.86 14.66
C PRO A 518 18.93 21.72 14.94
N PHE A 519 19.39 20.56 15.45
CA PHE A 519 18.53 19.39 15.76
C PHE A 519 19.06 18.53 16.94
N PRO A 520 19.00 18.98 18.20
CA PRO A 520 19.29 18.16 19.38
C PRO A 520 18.35 16.96 19.52
N GLU A 521 18.87 15.83 20.02
CA GLU A 521 18.07 14.63 20.33
C GLU A 521 16.93 14.98 21.29
N GLY A 522 15.71 14.52 20.96
CA GLY A 522 14.51 14.72 21.80
C GLY A 522 13.79 16.05 21.61
N GLN A 523 14.24 16.94 20.71
CA GLN A 523 13.52 18.19 20.42
C GLN A 523 12.30 17.95 19.53
N LYS A 524 11.16 18.54 19.92
CA LYS A 524 9.97 18.61 19.08
C LYS A 524 10.08 19.77 18.09
N SER A 525 9.75 19.50 16.83
CA SER A 525 9.78 20.48 15.75
C SER A 525 8.38 20.68 15.18
N SER A 526 8.02 21.93 14.92
CA SER A 526 6.84 22.28 14.14
C SER A 526 7.19 22.35 12.66
N ILE A 527 6.32 21.82 11.81
CA ILE A 527 6.44 21.89 10.35
C ILE A 527 5.32 22.80 9.84
N GLN A 528 5.68 23.90 9.17
CA GLN A 528 4.76 24.79 8.49
C GLN A 528 4.95 24.70 6.97
N THR A 529 3.87 24.47 6.24
CA THR A 529 3.86 24.54 4.78
C THR A 529 3.32 25.89 4.36
N VAL A 530 4.11 26.68 3.65
CA VAL A 530 3.73 27.99 3.10
C VAL A 530 3.64 27.83 1.59
N LEU A 531 2.49 28.13 0.99
CA LEU A 531 2.38 28.13 -0.48
C LEU A 531 3.31 29.22 -1.04
N ALA A 532 4.10 28.88 -2.06
CA ALA A 532 4.88 29.89 -2.76
C ALA A 532 3.92 30.85 -3.50
N PRO A 533 4.24 32.15 -3.58
CA PRO A 533 3.38 33.15 -4.21
C PRO A 533 3.11 32.90 -5.70
#